data_AF-A0A2V9BMD0-F1
#
_entry.id   AF-A0A2V9BMD0-F1
#
_cell.length_a   1.000
_cell.length_b   1.000
_cell.length_c   1.000
_cell.angle_alpha   90.00
_cell.angle_beta   90.00
_cell.angle_gamma   90.00
#
_symmetry.space_group_name_H-M   'P 1'
#
loop_
_entity.id
_entity.type
_entity.pdbx_description
1 polymer ?
#
loop_
_entity_poly.entity_id
_entity_poly.type
_entity_poly.pdbx_seq_one_letter_code
_entity_poly.pdbx_strand_id
1 'polypeptide(L)'
;RAELSRGVDLMPLDKEAGLKRKVLGSWSEFFSSEFLPRGFLQMIFLDMSDFDRLHYRVEYVRREFLGEVRCLVFDVDPVSKKDKGRFVGRIWVEDQDFHIVRFNGAYGGSSLTSNYFNFDSWRTNVGRNLWLPAFIYSEEGSIHDKRTINIGYKAFRAQTRLWGYDLGHARQEQELSKVLVESSAGVRDADTGNDYSPLQAERSWDHQAEDNVADRLERIGLLAPYGEVDKVLETVVNNLEVTNNLDIQPDVRCRVLMTSTLESFTVGHTIVLSRGLIDVLPDEASLGAILAHELGHVVLGHRIDSQFAFFSRVRFDDKDTFKHFDFARTPDEEAAARQKGIELLKNSPYKDKALSAQVFLQAVRSRAREIPNLISPHLGDRISANWPVATALAAQPGADKDKDSAKDKAGAPSEEKVDKSVIAALPLGGRIKIDPWNDQLRMLKSKPVGMVAEAENTPFQITPFMFYLTRVADNSPAPITAAAAPGVEAAAQMDAPPKPEITQDLPGRPAPEPRKP
;
A
#
# COMPACT_ATOMS: atom_id res chain seq x y z
N ARG A 1 -1.98 8.66 -13.05
CA ARG A 1 -3.29 7.99 -13.07
C ARG A 1 -3.62 7.56 -14.50
N ALA A 2 -4.08 6.33 -14.68
CA ALA A 2 -4.59 5.83 -15.96
C ALA A 2 -6.11 5.96 -16.00
N GLU A 3 -6.67 6.32 -17.14
CA GLU A 3 -8.11 6.28 -17.40
C GLU A 3 -8.38 5.20 -18.46
N LEU A 4 -8.51 3.94 -18.03
CA LEU A 4 -8.52 2.79 -18.93
C LEU A 4 -9.69 2.78 -19.92
N SER A 5 -10.78 3.49 -19.62
CA SER A 5 -11.89 3.73 -20.56
C SER A 5 -11.49 4.57 -21.78
N ARG A 6 -10.41 5.35 -21.67
CA ARG A 6 -9.81 6.17 -22.76
C ARG A 6 -8.54 5.54 -23.33
N GLY A 7 -8.21 4.31 -22.94
CA GLY A 7 -7.00 3.61 -23.36
C GLY A 7 -5.88 3.64 -22.32
N VAL A 8 -4.63 3.55 -22.77
CA VAL A 8 -3.44 3.40 -21.90
C VAL A 8 -2.67 4.72 -21.70
N ASP A 9 -3.34 5.86 -21.90
CA ASP A 9 -2.73 7.15 -21.65
C ASP A 9 -2.65 7.43 -20.14
N LEU A 10 -1.50 7.95 -19.73
CA LEU A 10 -1.21 8.27 -18.33
C LEU A 10 -1.25 9.76 -18.11
N MET A 11 -2.08 10.17 -17.15
CA MET A 11 -2.05 11.53 -16.62
C MET A 11 -1.06 11.59 -15.45
N PRO A 12 -0.08 12.50 -15.46
CA PRO A 12 0.79 12.74 -14.31
C PRO A 12 -0.02 13.05 -13.04
N LEU A 13 0.52 12.66 -11.88
CA LEU A 13 -0.03 13.04 -10.57
C LEU A 13 0.38 14.45 -10.13
N ASP A 14 1.30 15.10 -10.87
CA ASP A 14 1.67 16.50 -10.68
C ASP A 14 1.71 17.20 -12.05
N LYS A 15 1.13 18.39 -12.14
CA LYS A 15 1.15 19.25 -13.34
C LYS A 15 2.58 19.68 -13.74
N GLU A 16 3.52 19.75 -12.80
CA GLU A 16 4.87 20.32 -13.06
C GLU A 16 5.95 19.32 -13.47
N ALA A 17 5.69 18.02 -13.42
CA ALA A 17 6.66 17.01 -13.85
C ALA A 17 7.03 17.10 -15.35
N GLY A 18 6.34 17.94 -16.13
CA GLY A 18 6.51 18.04 -17.59
C GLY A 18 7.21 19.28 -18.15
N LEU A 19 7.56 20.33 -17.39
CA LEU A 19 7.92 21.63 -18.04
C LEU A 19 9.11 22.43 -17.49
N LYS A 20 9.93 21.89 -16.60
CA LYS A 20 11.21 22.53 -16.21
C LYS A 20 12.37 21.55 -16.17
N ARG A 21 12.81 21.07 -17.35
CA ARG A 21 14.15 20.50 -17.50
C ARG A 21 15.09 21.54 -18.10
N LYS A 22 16.17 21.79 -17.37
CA LYS A 22 17.25 22.73 -17.63
C LYS A 22 17.69 22.71 -19.10
N VAL A 23 17.46 23.81 -19.81
CA VAL A 23 18.27 24.17 -20.97
C VAL A 23 19.60 24.68 -20.41
N LEU A 24 20.60 23.80 -20.32
CA LEU A 24 22.04 24.13 -20.35
C LEU A 24 22.88 22.86 -20.16
N GLY A 25 23.47 22.38 -21.27
CA GLY A 25 24.78 21.73 -21.26
C GLY A 25 24.83 20.22 -21.50
N SER A 26 24.96 19.80 -22.76
CA SER A 26 25.97 18.85 -23.28
C SER A 26 25.43 18.07 -24.48
N TRP A 27 26.16 18.08 -25.60
CA TRP A 27 25.85 17.35 -26.84
C TRP A 27 25.92 15.81 -26.70
N SER A 28 26.13 15.28 -25.48
CA SER A 28 26.14 13.83 -25.17
C SER A 28 24.76 13.22 -24.89
N GLU A 29 23.67 14.01 -24.87
CA GLU A 29 22.33 13.54 -24.44
C GLU A 29 21.42 13.01 -25.58
N PHE A 30 21.87 12.96 -26.83
CA PHE A 30 21.07 12.44 -27.95
C PHE A 30 20.77 10.92 -27.89
N PHE A 31 21.28 10.20 -26.89
CA PHE A 31 21.02 8.77 -26.65
C PHE A 31 20.40 8.47 -25.28
N SER A 32 19.71 9.43 -24.65
CA SER A 32 19.02 9.15 -23.39
C SER A 32 17.78 8.27 -23.61
N SER A 33 17.81 7.04 -23.09
CA SER A 33 16.60 6.22 -22.94
C SER A 33 15.65 6.93 -21.99
N GLU A 34 14.54 7.46 -22.51
CA GLU A 34 13.49 8.07 -21.70
C GLU A 34 12.56 6.99 -21.14
N PHE A 35 12.23 7.10 -19.85
CA PHE A 35 11.21 6.26 -19.25
C PHE A 35 9.85 6.64 -19.83
N LEU A 36 9.18 5.68 -20.49
CA LEU A 36 7.86 5.87 -21.10
C LEU A 36 6.80 5.09 -20.31
N PRO A 37 6.15 5.69 -19.30
CA PRO A 37 5.15 5.03 -18.46
C PRO A 37 4.05 4.32 -19.26
N ARG A 38 3.64 4.90 -20.40
CA ARG A 38 2.62 4.35 -21.29
C ARG A 38 3.00 2.98 -21.85
N GLY A 39 4.29 2.75 -22.17
CA GLY A 39 4.77 1.47 -22.68
C GLY A 39 4.67 0.36 -21.64
N PHE A 40 4.91 0.68 -20.36
CA PHE A 40 4.71 -0.25 -19.26
C PHE A 40 3.23 -0.53 -19.01
N LEU A 41 2.37 0.49 -19.07
CA LEU A 41 0.93 0.29 -18.93
C LEU A 41 0.32 -0.54 -20.07
N GLN A 42 0.83 -0.39 -21.30
CA GLN A 42 0.37 -1.16 -22.45
C GLN A 42 0.46 -2.68 -22.22
N MET A 43 1.40 -3.16 -21.40
CA MET A 43 1.60 -4.57 -21.08
C MET A 43 0.44 -5.23 -20.28
N ILE A 44 -0.65 -4.49 -19.99
CA ILE A 44 -1.92 -5.07 -19.49
C ILE A 44 -2.74 -5.77 -20.60
N PHE A 45 -2.40 -5.56 -21.87
CA PHE A 45 -3.05 -6.17 -23.02
C PHE A 45 -2.13 -7.11 -23.79
N LEU A 46 -2.71 -8.08 -24.51
CA LEU A 46 -2.02 -8.90 -25.49
C LEU A 46 -1.97 -8.18 -26.84
N ASP A 47 -3.15 -7.75 -27.28
CA ASP A 47 -3.38 -6.96 -28.49
C ASP A 47 -4.75 -6.31 -28.28
N MET A 48 -4.84 -5.00 -28.48
CA MET A 48 -6.06 -4.22 -28.19
C MET A 48 -7.12 -4.36 -29.29
N SER A 49 -6.70 -4.68 -30.51
CA SER A 49 -7.56 -4.54 -31.69
C SER A 49 -7.76 -5.87 -32.41
N ASP A 50 -6.72 -6.69 -32.47
CA ASP A 50 -6.64 -7.79 -33.45
C ASP A 50 -6.30 -9.16 -32.82
N PHE A 51 -6.64 -9.38 -31.54
CA PHE A 51 -6.43 -10.69 -30.91
C PHE A 51 -7.45 -11.73 -31.40
N ASP A 52 -7.25 -12.23 -32.62
CA ASP A 52 -8.13 -13.19 -33.29
C ASP A 52 -7.33 -14.28 -34.03
N ARG A 53 -8.04 -15.26 -34.63
CA ARG A 53 -7.42 -16.36 -35.39
C ARG A 53 -6.92 -15.98 -36.79
N LEU A 54 -7.27 -14.80 -37.31
CA LEU A 54 -6.74 -14.30 -38.57
C LEU A 54 -5.30 -13.79 -38.36
N HIS A 55 -5.04 -13.20 -37.20
CA HIS A 55 -3.77 -12.59 -36.85
C HIS A 55 -2.90 -13.45 -35.94
N TYR A 56 -3.47 -14.39 -35.20
CA TYR A 56 -2.74 -15.26 -34.27
C TYR A 56 -3.01 -16.76 -34.48
N ARG A 57 -1.95 -17.55 -34.36
CA ARG A 57 -2.00 -19.00 -34.15
C ARG A 57 -1.93 -19.27 -32.65
N VAL A 58 -2.87 -20.06 -32.15
CA VAL A 58 -2.97 -20.42 -30.72
C VAL A 58 -2.89 -21.94 -30.60
N GLU A 59 -1.86 -22.44 -29.93
CA GLU A 59 -1.56 -23.87 -29.82
C GLU A 59 -1.64 -24.32 -28.36
N TYR A 60 -2.43 -25.38 -28.10
CA TYR A 60 -2.58 -25.92 -26.76
C TYR A 60 -1.29 -26.60 -26.29
N VAL A 61 -0.87 -26.29 -25.08
CA VAL A 61 0.34 -26.84 -24.46
C VAL A 61 -0.02 -27.85 -23.38
N ARG A 62 -0.74 -27.41 -22.34
CA ARG A 62 -1.02 -28.22 -21.14
C ARG A 62 -2.12 -27.62 -20.26
N ARG A 63 -2.43 -28.32 -19.16
CA ARG A 63 -3.15 -27.79 -18.01
C ARG A 63 -2.18 -27.42 -16.90
N GLU A 64 -2.47 -26.36 -16.17
CA GLU A 64 -1.66 -25.87 -15.06
C GLU A 64 -2.55 -25.21 -14.00
N PHE A 65 -2.19 -25.32 -12.72
CA PHE A 65 -2.88 -24.61 -11.65
C PHE A 65 -2.10 -23.33 -11.31
N LEU A 66 -2.79 -22.19 -11.30
CA LEU A 66 -2.29 -20.94 -10.76
C LEU A 66 -3.03 -20.69 -9.43
N GLY A 67 -2.45 -21.14 -8.32
CA GLY A 67 -3.17 -21.22 -7.04
C GLY A 67 -4.33 -22.23 -7.11
N GLU A 68 -5.55 -21.77 -6.87
CA GLU A 68 -6.78 -22.57 -6.97
C GLU A 68 -7.38 -22.56 -8.40
N VAL A 69 -6.83 -21.74 -9.28
CA VAL A 69 -7.38 -21.51 -10.62
C VAL A 69 -6.79 -22.50 -11.61
N ARG A 70 -7.60 -23.46 -12.06
CA ARG A 70 -7.27 -24.36 -13.16
C ARG A 70 -7.21 -23.59 -14.47
N CYS A 71 -6.11 -23.74 -15.18
CA CYS A 71 -5.86 -23.06 -16.45
C CYS A 71 -5.55 -24.05 -17.59
N LEU A 72 -6.03 -23.72 -18.79
CA LEU A 72 -5.53 -24.21 -20.06
C LEU A 72 -4.41 -23.27 -20.53
N VAL A 73 -3.28 -23.82 -20.93
CA VAL A 73 -2.09 -23.08 -21.32
C VAL A 73 -1.91 -23.18 -22.83
N PHE A 74 -1.70 -22.03 -23.48
CA PHE A 74 -1.51 -21.96 -24.93
C PHE A 74 -0.28 -21.13 -25.30
N ASP A 75 0.42 -21.57 -26.34
CA ASP A 75 1.42 -20.75 -27.03
C ASP A 75 0.71 -19.91 -28.10
N VAL A 76 1.14 -18.66 -28.25
CA VAL A 76 0.55 -17.64 -29.10
C VAL A 76 1.64 -17.05 -29.99
N ASP A 77 1.45 -17.20 -31.30
CA ASP A 77 2.31 -16.63 -32.33
C ASP A 77 1.50 -15.80 -33.32
N PRO A 78 2.00 -14.66 -33.81
CA PRO A 78 1.39 -13.97 -34.93
C PRO A 78 1.50 -14.82 -36.20
N VAL A 79 0.42 -14.86 -36.99
CA VAL A 79 0.39 -15.55 -38.29
C VAL A 79 1.42 -14.94 -39.24
N SER A 80 1.55 -13.61 -39.23
CA SER A 80 2.56 -12.85 -39.99
C SER A 80 3.64 -12.31 -39.06
N LYS A 81 4.89 -12.77 -39.22
CA LYS A 81 6.05 -12.23 -38.49
C LYS A 81 6.44 -10.80 -38.93
N LYS A 82 5.83 -10.27 -39.99
CA LYS A 82 6.07 -8.92 -40.48
C LYS A 82 5.23 -7.87 -39.74
N ASP A 83 4.19 -8.32 -39.05
CA ASP A 83 3.30 -7.45 -38.31
C ASP A 83 3.97 -7.06 -36.99
N LYS A 84 4.29 -5.77 -36.86
CA LYS A 84 4.96 -5.23 -35.68
C LYS A 84 3.96 -5.00 -34.55
N GLY A 85 4.43 -5.10 -33.31
CA GLY A 85 3.64 -4.83 -32.11
C GLY A 85 2.71 -5.96 -31.69
N ARG A 86 2.70 -7.10 -32.40
CA ARG A 86 1.88 -8.27 -32.05
C ARG A 86 2.53 -9.09 -30.93
N PHE A 87 1.72 -9.65 -30.05
CA PHE A 87 2.22 -10.46 -28.94
C PHE A 87 2.79 -11.80 -29.40
N VAL A 88 3.90 -12.21 -28.79
CA VAL A 88 4.48 -13.54 -28.93
C VAL A 88 4.73 -14.07 -27.53
N GLY A 89 4.21 -15.24 -27.20
CA GLY A 89 4.43 -15.81 -25.88
C GLY A 89 3.41 -16.89 -25.50
N ARG A 90 3.14 -16.97 -24.20
CA ARG A 90 2.27 -17.98 -23.60
C ARG A 90 1.17 -17.32 -22.80
N ILE A 91 -0.04 -17.87 -22.90
CA ILE A 91 -1.22 -17.42 -22.16
C ILE A 91 -1.77 -18.54 -21.28
N TRP A 92 -2.30 -18.18 -20.11
CA TRP A 92 -3.04 -19.05 -19.20
C TRP A 92 -4.49 -18.58 -19.19
N VAL A 93 -5.36 -19.49 -19.58
CA VAL A 93 -6.80 -19.27 -19.75
C VAL A 93 -7.52 -20.08 -18.68
N GLU A 94 -8.30 -19.45 -17.81
CA GLU A 94 -9.03 -20.18 -16.77
C GLU A 94 -10.14 -21.05 -17.37
N ASP A 95 -10.46 -22.15 -16.69
CA ASP A 95 -11.22 -23.26 -17.26
C ASP A 95 -12.76 -23.15 -17.19
N GLN A 96 -13.32 -22.11 -16.55
CA GLN A 96 -14.77 -21.94 -16.39
C GLN A 96 -15.36 -21.08 -17.51
N ASP A 97 -14.87 -19.85 -17.66
CA ASP A 97 -15.41 -18.84 -18.58
C ASP A 97 -14.37 -18.40 -19.62
N PHE A 98 -13.21 -19.07 -19.67
CA PHE A 98 -12.12 -18.84 -20.61
C PHE A 98 -11.49 -17.43 -20.56
N HIS A 99 -11.44 -16.82 -19.38
CA HIS A 99 -10.69 -15.58 -19.20
C HIS A 99 -9.18 -15.81 -19.26
N ILE A 100 -8.45 -14.94 -19.94
CA ILE A 100 -6.97 -14.91 -19.87
C ILE A 100 -6.58 -14.29 -18.54
N VAL A 101 -5.95 -15.08 -17.65
CA VAL A 101 -5.62 -14.67 -16.27
C VAL A 101 -4.13 -14.38 -16.09
N ARG A 102 -3.28 -14.89 -16.98
CA ARG A 102 -1.85 -14.58 -17.03
C ARG A 102 -1.36 -14.68 -18.47
N PHE A 103 -0.38 -13.86 -18.83
CA PHE A 103 0.36 -14.04 -20.07
C PHE A 103 1.81 -13.57 -19.93
N ASN A 104 2.72 -14.34 -20.52
CA ASN A 104 4.16 -14.15 -20.44
C ASN A 104 4.73 -14.13 -21.85
N GLY A 105 5.44 -13.07 -22.22
CA GLY A 105 5.98 -12.91 -23.56
C GLY A 105 6.48 -11.50 -23.84
N ALA A 106 6.51 -11.13 -25.11
CA ALA A 106 6.90 -9.81 -25.58
C ALA A 106 6.09 -9.42 -26.81
N TYR A 107 6.07 -8.13 -27.14
CA TYR A 107 5.60 -7.68 -28.44
C TYR A 107 6.71 -7.86 -29.49
N GLY A 108 6.36 -8.39 -30.66
CA GLY A 108 7.27 -8.64 -31.76
C GLY A 108 7.58 -7.40 -32.61
N GLY A 109 8.69 -7.42 -33.34
CA GLY A 109 9.01 -6.38 -34.33
C GLY A 109 9.75 -5.15 -33.80
N SER A 110 10.53 -5.30 -32.72
CA SER A 110 11.42 -4.26 -32.18
C SER A 110 12.28 -3.62 -33.28
N SER A 111 12.46 -2.30 -33.20
CA SER A 111 13.30 -1.51 -34.11
C SER A 111 14.48 -0.88 -33.35
N LEU A 112 15.41 -0.25 -34.07
CA LEU A 112 16.51 0.51 -33.47
C LEU A 112 16.05 1.64 -32.51
N THR A 113 14.79 2.07 -32.61
CA THR A 113 14.21 3.21 -31.86
C THR A 113 13.01 2.83 -30.99
N SER A 114 12.52 1.59 -31.06
CA SER A 114 11.37 1.10 -30.29
C SER A 114 11.66 -0.33 -29.84
N ASN A 115 11.87 -0.48 -28.54
CA ASN A 115 12.19 -1.76 -27.92
C ASN A 115 10.95 -2.26 -27.19
N TYR A 116 10.51 -3.46 -27.54
CA TYR A 116 9.54 -4.19 -26.74
C TYR A 116 10.29 -5.07 -25.75
N PHE A 117 9.89 -4.98 -24.48
CA PHE A 117 10.51 -5.71 -23.38
C PHE A 117 9.75 -7.01 -23.12
N ASN A 118 10.44 -8.00 -22.57
CA ASN A 118 9.79 -9.18 -22.02
C ASN A 118 8.99 -8.80 -20.77
N PHE A 119 7.79 -9.36 -20.65
CA PHE A 119 6.91 -9.10 -19.53
C PHE A 119 6.03 -10.31 -19.16
N ASP A 120 5.60 -10.35 -17.90
CA ASP A 120 4.65 -11.29 -17.33
C ASP A 120 3.51 -10.49 -16.69
N SER A 121 2.32 -10.61 -17.26
CA SER A 121 1.13 -9.84 -16.89
C SER A 121 0.11 -10.74 -16.20
N TRP A 122 -0.38 -10.30 -15.05
CA TRP A 122 -1.29 -11.07 -14.19
C TRP A 122 -2.59 -10.32 -13.95
N ARG A 123 -3.69 -11.07 -13.94
CA ARG A 123 -5.01 -10.60 -13.56
C ARG A 123 -5.48 -11.23 -12.26
N THR A 124 -6.28 -10.48 -11.52
CA THR A 124 -6.94 -10.97 -10.29
C THR A 124 -8.44 -11.03 -10.51
N ASN A 125 -9.07 -12.05 -9.95
CA ASN A 125 -10.51 -12.13 -9.92
C ASN A 125 -11.02 -11.25 -8.77
N VAL A 126 -11.91 -10.32 -9.09
CA VAL A 126 -12.50 -9.37 -8.13
C VAL A 126 -14.02 -9.48 -8.07
N GLY A 127 -14.59 -10.42 -8.84
CA GLY A 127 -16.02 -10.68 -8.90
C GLY A 127 -16.36 -11.70 -9.97
N ARG A 128 -17.64 -12.03 -10.08
CA ARG A 128 -18.14 -12.96 -11.10
C ARG A 128 -17.80 -12.45 -12.50
N ASN A 129 -17.08 -13.26 -13.27
CA ASN A 129 -16.62 -12.94 -14.62
C ASN A 129 -15.80 -11.64 -14.72
N LEU A 130 -15.17 -11.21 -13.62
CA LEU A 130 -14.41 -9.97 -13.57
C LEU A 130 -12.96 -10.25 -13.18
N TRP A 131 -12.11 -10.26 -14.20
CA TRP A 131 -10.66 -10.45 -14.08
C TRP A 131 -9.93 -9.17 -14.48
N LEU A 132 -9.36 -8.47 -13.51
CA LEU A 132 -8.74 -7.17 -13.73
C LEU A 132 -7.22 -7.27 -13.82
N PRO A 133 -6.57 -6.53 -14.75
CA PRO A 133 -5.12 -6.36 -14.74
C PRO A 133 -4.65 -5.78 -13.41
N ALA A 134 -3.68 -6.45 -12.78
CA ALA A 134 -3.26 -6.12 -11.43
C ALA A 134 -1.74 -5.92 -11.34
N PHE A 135 -0.97 -6.76 -12.02
CA PHE A 135 0.48 -6.78 -11.87
C PHE A 135 1.18 -7.09 -13.18
N ILE A 136 2.31 -6.43 -13.39
CA ILE A 136 3.19 -6.69 -14.53
C ILE A 136 4.61 -6.76 -13.99
N TYR A 137 5.32 -7.82 -14.33
CA TYR A 137 6.76 -7.91 -14.17
C TYR A 137 7.41 -7.72 -15.54
N SER A 138 8.49 -6.95 -15.62
CA SER A 138 9.28 -6.82 -16.85
C SER A 138 10.75 -6.95 -16.52
N GLU A 139 11.49 -7.67 -17.36
CA GLU A 139 12.94 -7.85 -17.23
C GLU A 139 13.54 -7.88 -18.63
N GLU A 140 14.63 -7.15 -18.81
CA GLU A 140 15.32 -7.13 -20.10
C GLU A 140 16.83 -7.05 -19.91
N GLY A 141 17.54 -7.78 -20.77
CA GLY A 141 19.00 -7.79 -20.82
C GLY A 141 19.66 -8.59 -19.70
N SER A 142 20.97 -8.77 -19.83
CA SER A 142 21.82 -9.34 -18.78
C SER A 142 23.15 -8.60 -18.72
N ILE A 143 23.63 -8.33 -17.50
CA ILE A 143 24.95 -7.73 -17.27
C ILE A 143 26.10 -8.63 -17.75
N HIS A 144 25.83 -9.91 -17.99
CA HIS A 144 26.81 -10.89 -18.48
C HIS A 144 26.73 -11.12 -20.00
N ASP A 145 25.69 -10.60 -20.66
CA ASP A 145 25.52 -10.78 -22.10
C ASP A 145 26.11 -9.59 -22.88
N LYS A 146 27.17 -9.87 -23.65
CA LYS A 146 27.83 -8.90 -24.53
C LYS A 146 26.89 -8.29 -25.58
N ARG A 147 25.77 -8.96 -25.92
CA ARG A 147 24.75 -8.39 -26.82
C ARG A 147 23.96 -7.28 -26.16
N THR A 148 23.70 -7.37 -24.84
CA THR A 148 22.96 -6.36 -24.08
C THR A 148 23.78 -5.08 -23.89
N ILE A 149 25.11 -5.20 -23.77
CA ILE A 149 26.03 -4.06 -23.58
C ILE A 149 25.96 -3.04 -24.73
N ASN A 150 25.60 -3.48 -25.94
CA ASN A 150 25.54 -2.65 -27.14
C ASN A 150 24.12 -2.17 -27.51
N ILE A 151 23.10 -2.47 -26.68
CA ILE A 151 21.72 -2.02 -26.90
C ILE A 151 21.54 -0.64 -26.25
N GLY A 152 20.67 0.19 -26.83
CA GLY A 152 20.44 1.58 -26.39
C GLY A 152 19.83 1.76 -24.98
N TYR A 153 19.55 0.68 -24.24
CA TYR A 153 19.04 0.69 -22.87
C TYR A 153 19.83 -0.26 -21.96
N LYS A 154 19.92 0.08 -20.67
CA LYS A 154 20.59 -0.75 -19.66
C LYS A 154 19.70 -1.92 -19.26
N ALA A 155 20.31 -3.05 -18.89
CA ALA A 155 19.60 -4.17 -18.28
C ALA A 155 18.79 -3.68 -17.07
N PHE A 156 17.54 -4.11 -16.96
CA PHE A 156 16.65 -3.64 -15.91
C PHE A 156 15.62 -4.69 -15.52
N ARG A 157 15.03 -4.47 -14.34
CA ARG A 157 13.83 -5.14 -13.86
C ARG A 157 12.83 -4.10 -13.42
N ALA A 158 11.55 -4.37 -13.62
CA ALA A 158 10.46 -3.47 -13.28
C ALA A 158 9.24 -4.24 -12.77
N GLN A 159 8.50 -3.60 -11.88
CA GLN A 159 7.18 -4.03 -11.44
C GLN A 159 6.20 -2.88 -11.67
N THR A 160 5.10 -3.17 -12.37
CA THR A 160 3.95 -2.27 -12.45
C THR A 160 2.82 -2.87 -11.62
N ARG A 161 2.27 -2.09 -10.70
CA ARG A 161 1.11 -2.47 -9.88
C ARG A 161 -0.04 -1.55 -10.23
N LEU A 162 -1.23 -2.12 -10.40
CA LEU A 162 -2.46 -1.38 -10.68
C LEU A 162 -3.38 -1.48 -9.46
N TRP A 163 -3.97 -0.35 -9.10
CA TRP A 163 -4.93 -0.21 -8.01
C TRP A 163 -5.83 0.99 -8.30
N GLY A 164 -6.86 1.18 -7.48
CA GLY A 164 -7.82 2.27 -7.57
C GLY A 164 -8.88 2.05 -8.63
N TYR A 165 -9.30 0.80 -8.86
CA TYR A 165 -10.41 0.50 -9.76
C TYR A 165 -11.76 0.93 -9.17
N ASP A 166 -11.93 0.84 -7.85
CA ASP A 166 -13.13 1.25 -7.13
C ASP A 166 -12.82 2.23 -5.99
N LEU A 167 -12.26 3.38 -6.36
CA LEU A 167 -11.98 4.49 -5.43
C LEU A 167 -13.30 5.14 -4.96
N GLY A 168 -13.84 4.67 -3.84
CA GLY A 168 -14.87 5.40 -3.07
C GLY A 168 -16.10 4.60 -2.64
N HIS A 169 -16.48 3.52 -3.33
CA HIS A 169 -17.68 2.76 -2.94
C HIS A 169 -17.46 1.92 -1.68
N ALA A 170 -16.29 1.29 -1.53
CA ALA A 170 -15.98 0.46 -0.36
C ALA A 170 -16.17 1.17 0.99
N ARG A 171 -15.82 2.47 1.07
CA ARG A 171 -15.99 3.26 2.30
C ARG A 171 -17.44 3.72 2.51
N GLN A 172 -18.13 4.14 1.46
CA GLN A 172 -19.55 4.52 1.57
C GLN A 172 -20.41 3.36 2.06
N GLU A 173 -20.18 2.16 1.56
CA GLU A 173 -20.89 0.96 2.01
C GLU A 173 -20.58 0.63 3.48
N GLN A 174 -19.33 0.78 3.91
CA GLN A 174 -18.93 0.59 5.31
C GLN A 174 -19.60 1.60 6.25
N GLU A 175 -19.61 2.88 5.89
CA GLU A 175 -20.23 3.93 6.70
C GLU A 175 -21.76 3.77 6.78
N LEU A 176 -22.42 3.46 5.66
CA LEU A 176 -23.86 3.17 5.66
C LEU A 176 -24.18 1.92 6.51
N SER A 177 -23.33 0.89 6.45
CA SER A 177 -23.50 -0.33 7.25
C SER A 177 -23.32 -0.08 8.75
N LYS A 178 -22.34 0.75 9.15
CA LYS A 178 -22.16 1.14 10.56
C LYS A 178 -23.39 1.87 11.10
N VAL A 179 -23.90 2.85 10.36
CA VAL A 179 -25.12 3.61 10.73
C VAL A 179 -26.33 2.68 10.86
N LEU A 180 -26.48 1.69 9.97
CA LEU A 180 -27.56 0.70 10.05
C LEU A 180 -27.44 -0.20 11.29
N VAL A 181 -26.24 -0.62 11.66
CA VAL A 181 -26.00 -1.42 12.87
C VAL A 181 -26.26 -0.59 14.13
N GLU A 182 -25.77 0.65 14.20
CA GLU A 182 -25.97 1.54 15.35
C GLU A 182 -27.43 1.96 15.53
N SER A 183 -28.15 2.25 14.45
CA SER A 183 -29.58 2.56 14.50
C SER A 183 -30.44 1.37 14.94
N SER A 184 -30.00 0.13 14.66
CA SER A 184 -30.69 -1.08 15.15
C SER A 184 -30.48 -1.35 16.64
N ALA A 185 -29.46 -0.75 17.27
CA ALA A 185 -29.19 -0.86 18.71
C ALA A 185 -30.05 0.12 19.57
N GLY A 186 -30.90 0.93 18.93
CA GLY A 186 -31.66 2.00 19.59
C GLY A 186 -30.74 3.17 19.92
N VAL A 187 -30.98 4.32 19.30
CA VAL A 187 -30.29 5.56 19.65
C VAL A 187 -30.70 5.94 21.07
N ARG A 188 -29.81 5.68 22.04
CA ARG A 188 -29.92 6.29 23.35
C ARG A 188 -29.37 7.71 23.19
N ASP A 189 -30.25 8.71 23.26
CA ASP A 189 -29.88 10.10 23.52
C ASP A 189 -29.33 10.21 24.95
N ALA A 190 -28.22 9.54 25.23
CA ALA A 190 -27.58 9.48 26.53
C ALA A 190 -26.26 10.26 26.46
N ASP A 191 -26.38 11.58 26.52
CA ASP A 191 -25.82 12.42 27.59
C ASP A 191 -26.01 13.88 27.18
N THR A 192 -26.38 14.74 28.12
CA THR A 192 -26.20 16.18 27.97
C THR A 192 -24.70 16.46 27.88
N GLY A 193 -24.13 16.31 26.68
CA GLY A 193 -22.72 16.56 26.41
C GLY A 193 -22.41 18.02 26.73
N ASN A 194 -21.47 18.24 27.65
CA ASN A 194 -20.96 19.58 27.92
C ASN A 194 -20.19 20.10 26.70
N ASP A 195 -20.23 21.40 26.47
CA ASP A 195 -19.36 22.06 25.49
C ASP A 195 -17.88 21.76 25.80
N TYR A 196 -17.07 21.60 24.76
CA TYR A 196 -15.64 21.44 24.92
C TYR A 196 -15.03 22.66 25.61
N SER A 197 -14.10 22.42 26.55
CA SER A 197 -13.19 23.47 26.99
C SER A 197 -12.34 23.97 25.80
N PRO A 198 -11.81 25.21 25.84
CA PRO A 198 -11.00 25.74 24.73
C PRO A 198 -9.83 24.84 24.31
N LEU A 199 -9.16 24.17 25.26
CA LEU A 199 -8.07 23.25 24.96
C LEU A 199 -8.56 21.94 24.33
N GLN A 200 -9.72 21.42 24.76
CA GLN A 200 -10.34 20.26 24.12
C GLN A 200 -10.81 20.60 22.71
N ALA A 201 -11.34 21.80 22.49
CA ALA A 201 -11.72 22.29 21.18
C ALA A 201 -10.50 22.39 20.26
N GLU A 202 -9.38 22.95 20.71
CA GLU A 202 -8.13 23.01 19.93
C GLU A 202 -7.62 21.62 19.54
N ARG A 203 -7.62 20.66 20.47
CA ARG A 203 -7.24 19.27 20.17
C ARG A 203 -8.18 18.62 19.16
N SER A 204 -9.50 18.76 19.35
CA SER A 204 -10.50 18.25 18.40
C SER A 204 -10.32 18.85 17.00
N TRP A 205 -9.91 20.12 16.93
CA TRP A 205 -9.63 20.82 15.69
C TRP A 205 -8.39 20.27 15.00
N ASP A 206 -7.32 20.02 15.75
CA ASP A 206 -6.11 19.39 15.22
C ASP A 206 -6.41 17.95 14.73
N HIS A 207 -7.23 17.17 15.42
CA HIS A 207 -7.65 15.85 14.93
C HIS A 207 -8.49 15.91 13.67
N GLN A 208 -9.37 16.91 13.56
CA GLN A 208 -10.12 17.12 12.34
C GLN A 208 -9.20 17.43 11.15
N ALA A 209 -8.10 18.15 11.36
CA ALA A 209 -7.08 18.35 10.35
C ALA A 209 -6.44 17.03 9.91
N GLU A 210 -6.09 16.15 10.87
CA GLU A 210 -5.51 14.83 10.57
C GLU A 210 -6.47 13.96 9.74
N ASP A 211 -7.74 13.89 10.15
CA ASP A 211 -8.77 13.09 9.48
C ASP A 211 -9.03 13.61 8.07
N ASN A 212 -9.11 14.92 7.87
CA ASN A 212 -9.30 15.51 6.56
C ASN A 212 -8.15 15.18 5.60
N VAL A 213 -6.90 15.16 6.08
CA VAL A 213 -5.71 14.78 5.30
C VAL A 213 -5.78 13.30 4.94
N ALA A 214 -5.98 12.42 5.93
CA ALA A 214 -6.04 10.99 5.73
C ALA A 214 -7.15 10.60 4.74
N ASP A 215 -8.35 11.19 4.92
CA ASP A 215 -9.50 10.99 4.04
C ASP A 215 -9.24 11.47 2.63
N ARG A 216 -8.55 12.61 2.48
CA ARG A 216 -8.22 13.12 1.15
C ARG A 216 -7.26 12.18 0.44
N LEU A 217 -6.20 11.74 1.12
CA LEU A 217 -5.18 10.86 0.55
C LEU A 217 -5.74 9.46 0.23
N GLU A 218 -6.66 8.94 1.05
CA GLU A 218 -7.35 7.67 0.79
C GLU A 218 -8.27 7.78 -0.43
N ARG A 219 -9.08 8.85 -0.53
CA ARG A 219 -10.03 9.07 -1.63
C ARG A 219 -9.36 9.10 -3.01
N ILE A 220 -8.12 9.58 -3.07
CA ILE A 220 -7.36 9.67 -4.32
C ILE A 220 -6.48 8.44 -4.58
N GLY A 221 -6.53 7.42 -3.70
CA GLY A 221 -5.77 6.18 -3.82
C GLY A 221 -4.29 6.30 -3.47
N LEU A 222 -3.90 7.31 -2.67
CA LEU A 222 -2.53 7.43 -2.15
C LEU A 222 -2.36 6.72 -0.80
N LEU A 223 -3.34 6.77 0.10
CA LEU A 223 -3.40 5.89 1.27
C LEU A 223 -4.28 4.69 0.98
N ALA A 224 -3.86 3.51 1.42
CA ALA A 224 -4.73 2.34 1.44
C ALA A 224 -5.85 2.56 2.47
N PRO A 225 -7.07 2.03 2.25
CA PRO A 225 -8.08 2.02 3.30
C PRO A 225 -7.59 1.15 4.46
N TYR A 226 -7.98 1.53 5.68
CA TYR A 226 -7.53 0.86 6.91
C TYR A 226 -7.82 -0.64 6.88
N GLY A 227 -6.84 -1.47 7.22
CA GLY A 227 -6.92 -2.91 7.08
C GLY A 227 -5.96 -3.72 7.96
N GLU A 228 -5.56 -4.88 7.45
CA GLU A 228 -4.72 -5.86 8.18
C GLU A 228 -3.33 -5.29 8.48
N VAL A 229 -2.72 -4.61 7.51
CA VAL A 229 -1.34 -4.11 7.63
C VAL A 229 -1.27 -2.98 8.65
N ASP A 230 -2.23 -2.06 8.66
CA ASP A 230 -2.34 -0.96 9.63
C ASP A 230 -2.36 -1.49 11.07
N LYS A 231 -3.17 -2.52 11.33
CA LYS A 231 -3.26 -3.19 12.65
C LYS A 231 -1.93 -3.82 13.11
N VAL A 232 -1.17 -4.38 12.17
CA VAL A 232 0.16 -4.93 12.48
C VAL A 232 1.12 -3.81 12.88
N LEU A 233 1.09 -2.68 12.18
CA LEU A 233 1.89 -1.50 12.54
C LEU A 233 1.48 -0.96 13.93
N GLU A 234 0.18 -0.81 14.18
CA GLU A 234 -0.37 -0.36 15.46
C GLU A 234 -0.01 -1.30 16.61
N THR A 235 0.06 -2.61 16.37
CA THR A 235 0.53 -3.57 17.38
C THR A 235 1.98 -3.27 17.80
N VAL A 236 2.85 -2.93 16.84
CA VAL A 236 4.25 -2.57 17.13
C VAL A 236 4.35 -1.23 17.84
N VAL A 237 3.52 -0.24 17.47
CA VAL A 237 3.42 1.05 18.16
C VAL A 237 2.93 0.88 19.59
N ASN A 238 1.86 0.13 19.82
CA ASN A 238 1.32 -0.15 21.15
C ASN A 238 2.36 -0.84 22.05
N ASN A 239 3.17 -1.75 21.49
CA ASN A 239 4.31 -2.32 22.24
C ASN A 239 5.30 -1.25 22.70
N LEU A 240 5.57 -0.22 21.89
CA LEU A 240 6.45 0.90 22.27
C LEU A 240 5.80 1.80 23.32
N GLU A 241 4.51 2.09 23.20
CA GLU A 241 3.77 2.95 24.14
C GLU A 241 3.68 2.32 25.53
N VAL A 242 3.26 1.05 25.59
CA VAL A 242 3.10 0.31 26.85
C VAL A 242 4.44 0.22 27.60
N THR A 243 5.52 -0.13 26.92
CA THR A 243 6.82 -0.28 27.60
C THR A 243 7.48 1.04 27.98
N ASN A 244 7.04 2.15 27.39
CA ASN A 244 7.48 3.50 27.74
C ASN A 244 6.50 4.24 28.65
N ASN A 245 5.42 3.57 29.09
CA ASN A 245 4.38 4.15 29.93
C ASN A 245 3.81 5.46 29.36
N LEU A 246 3.57 5.45 28.05
CA LEU A 246 2.95 6.56 27.33
C LEU A 246 1.43 6.40 27.34
N ASP A 247 0.73 7.46 27.70
CA ASP A 247 -0.72 7.59 27.57
C ASP A 247 -1.00 8.77 26.64
N ILE A 248 -1.03 8.47 25.34
CA ILE A 248 -1.21 9.45 24.27
C ILE A 248 -2.70 9.50 23.96
N GLN A 249 -3.25 10.71 23.98
CA GLN A 249 -4.65 10.93 23.65
C GLN A 249 -4.76 11.99 22.55
N PRO A 250 -5.38 11.65 21.41
CA PRO A 250 -6.01 10.37 21.06
C PRO A 250 -4.98 9.30 20.71
N ASP A 251 -5.47 8.07 20.61
CA ASP A 251 -4.68 6.91 20.29
C ASP A 251 -3.92 7.09 18.96
N VAL A 252 -2.67 6.61 18.94
CA VAL A 252 -1.82 6.69 17.75
C VAL A 252 -2.31 5.70 16.69
N ARG A 253 -2.54 6.21 15.49
CA ARG A 253 -3.00 5.43 14.34
C ARG A 253 -1.84 5.15 13.40
N CYS A 254 -1.87 4.04 12.69
CA CYS A 254 -0.96 3.81 11.56
C CYS A 254 -1.73 3.73 10.26
N ARG A 255 -1.18 4.33 9.19
CA ARG A 255 -1.71 4.23 7.83
C ARG A 255 -0.63 3.89 6.82
N VAL A 256 -1.02 3.23 5.73
CA VAL A 256 -0.07 2.82 4.69
C VAL A 256 -0.21 3.65 3.42
N LEU A 257 0.89 4.29 3.01
CA LEU A 257 1.01 4.99 1.73
C LEU A 257 1.33 3.98 0.61
N MET A 258 0.61 4.07 -0.51
CA MET A 258 0.67 3.10 -1.62
C MET A 258 1.99 3.12 -2.41
N THR A 259 2.83 4.13 -2.19
CA THR A 259 4.10 4.35 -2.90
C THR A 259 5.15 3.28 -2.58
N SER A 260 6.15 3.17 -3.46
CA SER A 260 7.27 2.23 -3.31
C SER A 260 8.56 2.90 -2.82
N THR A 261 8.58 4.23 -2.80
CA THR A 261 9.60 5.07 -2.17
C THR A 261 9.69 4.72 -0.70
N LEU A 262 10.88 4.62 -0.13
CA LEU A 262 11.06 4.38 1.29
C LEU A 262 10.87 5.72 2.02
N GLU A 263 9.69 5.93 2.58
CA GLU A 263 9.30 7.15 3.27
C GLU A 263 8.39 6.83 4.46
N SER A 264 8.51 7.67 5.49
CA SER A 264 7.66 7.68 6.67
C SER A 264 7.46 9.12 7.12
N PHE A 265 6.33 9.41 7.77
CA PHE A 265 6.02 10.72 8.33
C PHE A 265 4.86 10.62 9.32
N THR A 266 4.59 11.73 9.99
CA THR A 266 3.44 11.88 10.89
C THR A 266 2.47 12.93 10.39
N VAL A 267 1.19 12.61 10.48
CA VAL A 267 0.06 13.53 10.33
C VAL A 267 -0.63 13.63 11.69
N GLY A 268 -0.13 14.53 12.54
CA GLY A 268 -0.53 14.62 13.95
C GLY A 268 -0.28 13.31 14.68
N HIS A 269 -1.33 12.62 15.14
CA HIS A 269 -1.24 11.33 15.82
C HIS A 269 -1.28 10.12 14.88
N THR A 270 -1.29 10.37 13.56
CA THR A 270 -1.28 9.31 12.56
C THR A 270 0.12 9.13 12.00
N ILE A 271 0.73 7.98 12.24
CA ILE A 271 2.00 7.57 11.63
C ILE A 271 1.72 6.97 10.26
N VAL A 272 2.41 7.45 9.21
CA VAL A 272 2.26 6.96 7.84
C VAL A 272 3.56 6.32 7.39
N LEU A 273 3.49 5.07 6.93
CA LEU A 273 4.62 4.35 6.31
C LEU A 273 4.28 4.00 4.87
N SER A 274 5.24 4.09 3.98
CA SER A 274 5.05 3.58 2.62
C SER A 274 5.05 2.06 2.56
N ARG A 275 4.25 1.52 1.64
CA ARG A 275 4.23 0.10 1.29
C ARG A 275 5.63 -0.38 0.90
N GLY A 276 6.37 0.44 0.15
CA GLY A 276 7.76 0.18 -0.22
C GLY A 276 8.68 -0.03 0.99
N LEU A 277 8.52 0.79 2.05
CA LEU A 277 9.27 0.64 3.29
C LEU A 277 8.93 -0.65 4.02
N ILE A 278 7.64 -0.94 4.17
CA ILE A 278 7.16 -2.14 4.87
C ILE A 278 7.65 -3.43 4.17
N ASP A 279 7.69 -3.42 2.83
CA ASP A 279 8.15 -4.55 2.02
C ASP A 279 9.60 -4.95 2.30
N VAL A 280 10.48 -3.98 2.56
CA VAL A 280 11.94 -4.20 2.56
C VAL A 280 12.56 -4.39 3.93
N LEU A 281 11.81 -4.14 5.01
CA LEU A 281 12.32 -4.32 6.37
C LEU A 281 12.69 -5.78 6.60
N PRO A 282 13.78 -6.12 7.28
CA PRO A 282 14.15 -7.53 7.48
C PRO A 282 13.29 -8.18 8.57
N ASP A 283 12.90 -7.45 9.60
CA ASP A 283 12.18 -7.98 10.77
C ASP A 283 11.36 -6.91 11.51
N GLU A 284 10.62 -7.36 12.53
CA GLU A 284 9.81 -6.50 13.40
C GLU A 284 10.65 -5.52 14.23
N ALA A 285 11.89 -5.86 14.59
CA ALA A 285 12.75 -4.96 15.35
C ALA A 285 13.18 -3.73 14.52
N SER A 286 13.49 -3.95 13.24
CA SER A 286 13.78 -2.88 12.29
C SER A 286 12.55 -2.00 12.04
N LEU A 287 11.36 -2.61 11.98
CA LEU A 287 10.09 -1.89 11.94
C LEU A 287 9.89 -1.04 13.20
N GLY A 288 10.08 -1.63 14.38
CA GLY A 288 9.98 -0.95 15.66
C GLY A 288 10.95 0.23 15.75
N ALA A 289 12.16 0.13 15.18
CA ALA A 289 13.12 1.23 15.16
C ALA A 289 12.64 2.44 14.33
N ILE A 290 11.96 2.19 13.22
CA ILE A 290 11.35 3.25 12.39
C ILE A 290 10.16 3.85 13.11
N LEU A 291 9.25 3.01 13.59
CA LEU A 291 8.04 3.46 14.29
C LEU A 291 8.38 4.23 15.57
N ALA A 292 9.46 3.90 16.28
CA ALA A 292 9.88 4.63 17.47
C ALA A 292 10.31 6.08 17.17
N HIS A 293 10.91 6.35 16.00
CA HIS A 293 11.25 7.72 15.60
C HIS A 293 9.98 8.50 15.23
N GLU A 294 9.08 7.90 14.45
CA GLU A 294 7.80 8.52 14.12
C GLU A 294 6.95 8.77 15.37
N LEU A 295 6.90 7.82 16.29
CA LEU A 295 6.27 7.99 17.61
C LEU A 295 6.97 9.10 18.42
N GLY A 296 8.28 9.30 18.24
CA GLY A 296 9.01 10.44 18.78
C GLY A 296 8.44 11.79 18.33
N HIS A 297 8.08 11.93 17.05
CA HIS A 297 7.39 13.13 16.56
C HIS A 297 6.03 13.35 17.23
N VAL A 298 5.25 12.28 17.41
CA VAL A 298 3.94 12.33 18.08
C VAL A 298 4.10 12.75 19.54
N VAL A 299 5.01 12.11 20.28
CA VAL A 299 5.24 12.38 21.71
C VAL A 299 5.76 13.80 21.95
N LEU A 300 6.58 14.33 21.04
CA LEU A 300 7.07 15.70 21.12
C LEU A 300 6.04 16.75 20.64
N GLY A 301 4.88 16.29 20.13
CA GLY A 301 3.81 17.17 19.67
C GLY A 301 4.19 17.98 18.44
N HIS A 302 4.99 17.43 17.52
CA HIS A 302 5.31 18.09 16.25
C HIS A 302 4.05 18.12 15.38
N ARG A 303 3.34 19.25 15.45
CA ARG A 303 1.99 19.39 14.87
C ARG A 303 2.00 19.48 13.35
N ILE A 304 0.84 19.28 12.75
CA ILE A 304 0.54 19.63 11.36
C ILE A 304 -0.05 21.03 11.29
N ASP A 305 -0.20 21.56 10.07
CA ASP A 305 -0.95 22.80 9.87
C ASP A 305 -2.45 22.58 10.19
N SER A 306 -2.92 23.21 11.27
CA SER A 306 -4.32 23.14 11.71
C SER A 306 -5.30 23.73 10.69
N GLN A 307 -4.81 24.46 9.67
CA GLN A 307 -5.66 24.91 8.57
C GLN A 307 -6.24 23.75 7.76
N PHE A 308 -5.67 22.55 7.80
CA PHE A 308 -6.25 21.38 7.14
C PHE A 308 -7.59 20.94 7.78
N ALA A 309 -7.93 21.40 8.98
CA ALA A 309 -9.25 21.18 9.58
C ALA A 309 -10.37 21.89 8.79
N PHE A 310 -10.04 23.00 8.12
CA PHE A 310 -10.97 23.61 7.18
C PHE A 310 -11.09 22.74 5.93
N PHE A 311 -12.24 22.08 5.75
CA PHE A 311 -12.45 21.20 4.60
C PHE A 311 -12.22 21.89 3.25
N SER A 312 -12.43 23.20 3.14
CA SER A 312 -12.12 23.99 1.95
C SER A 312 -10.64 23.99 1.58
N ARG A 313 -9.73 23.85 2.56
CA ARG A 313 -8.27 23.80 2.34
C ARG A 313 -7.79 22.46 1.80
N VAL A 314 -8.56 21.39 2.04
CA VAL A 314 -8.30 20.06 1.48
C VAL A 314 -9.14 19.76 0.23
N ARG A 315 -9.78 20.78 -0.37
CA ARG A 315 -10.47 20.71 -1.67
C ARG A 315 -9.68 21.43 -2.76
N PHE A 316 -8.78 20.70 -3.40
CA PHE A 316 -7.98 21.16 -4.54
C PHE A 316 -7.99 20.09 -5.64
N ASP A 317 -7.47 20.38 -6.83
CA ASP A 317 -7.35 19.39 -7.91
C ASP A 317 -6.38 18.28 -7.49
N ASP A 318 -6.71 17.01 -7.74
CA ASP A 318 -5.86 15.87 -7.33
C ASP A 318 -4.41 15.99 -7.82
N LYS A 319 -4.16 16.69 -8.93
CA LYS A 319 -2.81 16.92 -9.48
C LYS A 319 -1.98 17.93 -8.69
N ASP A 320 -2.61 18.65 -7.76
CA ASP A 320 -1.94 19.62 -6.90
C ASP A 320 -1.68 19.04 -5.49
N THR A 321 -1.96 17.74 -5.27
CA THR A 321 -1.79 17.06 -3.96
C THR A 321 -0.40 17.23 -3.36
N PHE A 322 0.66 16.92 -4.10
CA PHE A 322 2.04 17.02 -3.61
C PHE A 322 2.55 18.46 -3.48
N LYS A 323 1.75 19.46 -3.89
CA LYS A 323 2.02 20.88 -3.64
C LYS A 323 1.34 21.39 -2.37
N HIS A 324 0.22 20.78 -2.02
CA HIS A 324 -0.59 21.17 -0.86
C HIS A 324 -0.24 20.39 0.41
N PHE A 325 0.23 19.16 0.25
CA PHE A 325 0.68 18.34 1.37
C PHE A 325 2.20 18.18 1.32
N ASP A 326 2.85 18.75 2.33
CA ASP A 326 4.26 18.58 2.65
C ASP A 326 4.36 18.38 4.17
N PHE A 327 4.80 17.20 4.58
CA PHE A 327 4.96 16.79 5.96
C PHE A 327 6.43 16.68 6.35
N ALA A 328 7.35 17.17 5.51
CA ALA A 328 8.76 17.18 5.83
C ALA A 328 9.02 18.01 7.10
N ARG A 329 9.84 17.45 8.00
CA ARG A 329 10.15 18.06 9.29
C ARG A 329 11.39 18.94 9.21
N THR A 330 11.44 19.93 10.10
CA THR A 330 12.63 20.76 10.23
C THR A 330 13.81 19.93 10.76
N PRO A 331 15.07 20.30 10.48
CA PRO A 331 16.23 19.57 10.98
C PRO A 331 16.28 19.43 12.52
N ASP A 332 15.73 20.42 13.24
CA ASP A 332 15.68 20.43 14.71
C ASP A 332 14.61 19.46 15.23
N GLU A 333 13.42 19.44 14.62
CA GLU A 333 12.38 18.46 14.90
C GLU A 333 12.87 17.03 14.62
N GLU A 334 13.56 16.82 13.51
CA GLU A 334 14.18 15.54 13.15
C GLU A 334 15.21 15.08 14.18
N ALA A 335 16.01 16.00 14.70
CA ALA A 335 16.99 15.71 15.73
C ALA A 335 16.33 15.36 17.07
N ALA A 336 15.29 16.10 17.45
CA ALA A 336 14.54 15.87 18.68
C ALA A 336 13.78 14.53 18.65
N ALA A 337 13.05 14.25 17.57
CA ALA A 337 12.29 13.01 17.41
C ALA A 337 13.20 11.78 17.37
N ARG A 338 14.37 11.91 16.75
CA ARG A 338 15.41 10.88 16.79
C ARG A 338 15.91 10.59 18.19
N GLN A 339 16.22 11.63 18.96
CA GLN A 339 16.66 11.46 20.35
C GLN A 339 15.55 10.78 21.16
N LYS A 340 14.30 11.20 20.95
CA LYS A 340 13.15 10.58 21.61
C LYS A 340 12.97 9.12 21.20
N GLY A 341 13.07 8.80 19.91
CA GLY A 341 12.97 7.43 19.39
C GLY A 341 14.05 6.49 19.97
N ILE A 342 15.26 6.97 20.19
CA ILE A 342 16.31 6.21 20.90
C ILE A 342 15.88 5.87 22.32
N GLU A 343 15.32 6.83 23.06
CA GLU A 343 14.82 6.61 24.41
C GLU A 343 13.69 5.59 24.42
N LEU A 344 12.75 5.72 23.47
CA LEU A 344 11.63 4.81 23.32
C LEU A 344 12.09 3.37 23.05
N LEU A 345 13.07 3.18 22.18
CA LEU A 345 13.58 1.84 21.87
C LEU A 345 14.36 1.21 23.01
N LYS A 346 15.11 1.99 23.80
CA LYS A 346 15.88 1.47 24.94
C LYS A 346 14.98 0.79 25.98
N ASN A 347 13.76 1.29 26.14
CA ASN A 347 12.78 0.72 27.05
C ASN A 347 11.84 -0.29 26.36
N SER A 348 12.11 -0.67 25.10
CA SER A 348 11.21 -1.52 24.31
C SER A 348 11.64 -3.00 24.29
N PRO A 349 10.77 -3.91 23.80
CA PRO A 349 11.14 -5.30 23.51
C PRO A 349 12.22 -5.43 22.42
N TYR A 350 12.51 -4.36 21.68
CA TYR A 350 13.45 -4.35 20.56
C TYR A 350 14.85 -3.85 20.93
N LYS A 351 15.08 -3.45 22.20
CA LYS A 351 16.34 -2.86 22.68
C LYS A 351 17.60 -3.67 22.32
N ASP A 352 17.50 -5.00 22.35
CA ASP A 352 18.62 -5.93 22.13
C ASP A 352 18.77 -6.33 20.64
N LYS A 353 17.90 -5.82 19.75
CA LYS A 353 17.87 -6.15 18.31
C LYS A 353 18.30 -4.98 17.41
N ALA A 354 19.00 -4.01 17.98
CA ALA A 354 19.46 -2.80 17.28
C ALA A 354 20.35 -3.08 16.06
N LEU A 355 21.09 -4.21 16.07
CA LEU A 355 21.97 -4.60 14.98
C LEU A 355 21.21 -4.77 13.66
N SER A 356 20.02 -5.38 13.67
CA SER A 356 19.23 -5.60 12.45
C SER A 356 18.81 -4.27 11.80
N ALA A 357 18.31 -3.35 12.62
CA ALA A 357 17.97 -2.00 12.18
C ALA A 357 19.19 -1.24 11.63
N GLN A 358 20.36 -1.40 12.25
CA GLN A 358 21.60 -0.75 11.82
C GLN A 358 22.05 -1.27 10.45
N VAL A 359 22.04 -2.59 10.28
CA VAL A 359 22.39 -3.25 9.01
C VAL A 359 21.42 -2.83 7.90
N PHE A 360 20.11 -2.75 8.20
CA PHE A 360 19.10 -2.24 7.27
C PHE A 360 19.40 -0.82 6.80
N LEU A 361 19.66 0.10 7.72
CA LEU A 361 19.95 1.51 7.40
C LEU A 361 21.25 1.66 6.60
N GLN A 362 22.27 0.86 6.90
CA GLN A 362 23.50 0.81 6.11
C GLN A 362 23.22 0.32 4.68
N ALA A 363 22.36 -0.68 4.51
CA ALA A 363 21.95 -1.17 3.21
C ALA A 363 21.17 -0.09 2.42
N VAL A 364 20.22 0.62 3.07
CA VAL A 364 19.51 1.76 2.48
C VAL A 364 20.49 2.83 2.02
N ARG A 365 21.45 3.22 2.88
CA ARG A 365 22.48 4.23 2.57
C ARG A 365 23.33 3.86 1.36
N SER A 366 23.75 2.60 1.29
CA SER A 366 24.53 2.10 0.16
C SER A 366 23.71 2.16 -1.13
N ARG A 367 22.49 1.61 -1.09
CA ARG A 367 21.62 1.50 -2.26
C ARG A 367 21.11 2.84 -2.77
N ALA A 368 20.86 3.80 -1.88
CA ALA A 368 20.42 5.15 -2.24
C ALA A 368 21.44 5.93 -3.10
N ARG A 369 22.73 5.58 -3.05
CA ARG A 369 23.75 6.18 -3.92
C ARG A 369 23.60 5.73 -5.37
N GLU A 370 23.14 4.50 -5.58
CA GLU A 370 22.90 3.91 -6.90
C GLU A 370 21.51 4.25 -7.42
N ILE A 371 20.51 4.31 -6.52
CA ILE A 371 19.11 4.58 -6.82
C ILE A 371 18.60 5.71 -5.92
N PRO A 372 18.87 6.98 -6.25
CA PRO A 372 18.46 8.12 -5.42
C PRO A 372 16.95 8.18 -5.17
N ASN A 373 16.16 7.77 -6.16
CA ASN A 373 14.70 7.73 -6.09
C ASN A 373 14.16 6.67 -5.11
N LEU A 374 14.99 5.78 -4.58
CA LEU A 374 14.57 4.83 -3.54
C LEU A 374 14.14 5.55 -2.26
N ILE A 375 14.78 6.70 -1.96
CA ILE A 375 14.55 7.49 -0.74
C ILE A 375 14.22 8.96 -1.07
N SER A 376 13.62 9.23 -2.23
CA SER A 376 13.11 10.55 -2.59
C SER A 376 11.62 10.58 -2.27
N PRO A 377 11.20 11.05 -1.08
CA PRO A 377 9.82 11.06 -0.64
C PRO A 377 8.99 12.02 -1.49
N HIS A 378 7.67 11.81 -1.46
CA HIS A 378 6.72 12.68 -2.14
C HIS A 378 5.91 13.54 -1.17
N LEU A 379 5.69 13.06 0.05
CA LEU A 379 4.85 13.73 1.04
C LEU A 379 5.57 13.95 2.37
N GLY A 380 6.41 13.02 2.77
CA GLY A 380 7.04 13.01 4.09
C GLY A 380 8.54 13.18 4.08
N ASP A 381 9.16 12.74 5.16
CA ASP A 381 10.60 12.76 5.29
C ASP A 381 11.26 11.61 4.54
N ARG A 382 12.49 11.87 4.11
CA ARG A 382 13.37 10.81 3.60
C ARG A 382 13.73 9.95 4.80
N ILE A 383 13.75 8.64 4.64
CA ILE A 383 14.49 7.80 5.60
C ILE A 383 15.95 8.24 5.54
N SER A 384 16.38 8.99 6.54
CA SER A 384 17.71 9.58 6.55
C SER A 384 18.73 8.45 6.66
N ALA A 385 19.60 8.33 5.66
CA ALA A 385 20.73 7.40 5.67
C ALA A 385 21.70 7.63 6.84
N ASN A 386 21.55 8.74 7.57
CA ASN A 386 22.29 9.06 8.78
C ASN A 386 21.50 8.76 10.06
N TRP A 387 20.46 7.93 10.01
CA TRP A 387 19.67 7.51 11.17
C TRP A 387 20.52 6.89 12.28
N PRO A 388 20.85 7.64 13.36
CA PRO A 388 21.73 7.17 14.42
C PRO A 388 20.99 6.33 15.45
N VAL A 389 19.67 6.15 15.35
CA VAL A 389 18.91 5.46 16.40
C VAL A 389 19.41 4.02 16.60
N ALA A 390 19.65 3.31 15.48
CA ALA A 390 20.24 1.98 15.50
C ALA A 390 21.73 2.02 15.89
N THR A 391 22.48 3.03 15.42
CA THR A 391 23.90 3.22 15.76
C THR A 391 24.12 3.57 17.24
N ALA A 392 23.20 4.29 17.87
CA ALA A 392 23.28 4.74 19.27
C ALA A 392 22.92 3.62 20.27
N LEU A 393 22.10 2.65 19.84
CA LEU A 393 21.87 1.41 20.58
C LEU A 393 23.06 0.45 20.42
N ALA A 394 23.68 0.38 19.24
CA ALA A 394 24.88 -0.44 19.00
C ALA A 394 26.17 0.14 19.63
N ALA A 395 26.23 1.45 19.86
CA ALA A 395 27.39 2.12 20.45
C ALA A 395 27.46 2.07 22.00
N GLN A 396 26.73 1.15 22.65
CA GLN A 396 26.89 0.94 24.10
C GLN A 396 28.22 0.22 24.39
N PRO A 397 29.11 0.81 25.20
CA PRO A 397 30.31 0.13 25.67
C PRO A 397 29.93 -0.79 26.84
N GLY A 398 29.81 -2.10 26.56
CA GLY A 398 29.40 -3.12 27.52
C GLY A 398 30.25 -4.39 27.44
N ALA A 399 31.56 -4.26 27.66
CA ALA A 399 32.40 -5.34 28.16
C ALA A 399 33.54 -4.71 28.98
N ASP A 400 33.51 -5.00 30.28
CA ASP A 400 34.48 -4.74 31.34
C ASP A 400 35.56 -3.66 31.15
N LYS A 401 35.43 -2.62 31.99
CA LYS A 401 36.53 -1.72 32.35
C LYS A 401 37.55 -2.50 33.17
N ASP A 402 38.60 -3.00 32.53
CA ASP A 402 39.91 -3.09 33.15
C ASP A 402 40.86 -2.13 32.45
N LYS A 403 41.12 -1.02 33.14
CA LYS A 403 42.23 -0.12 32.87
C LYS A 403 43.51 -0.85 33.26
N ASP A 404 44.29 -1.28 32.27
CA ASP A 404 45.72 -1.01 32.23
C ASP A 404 46.35 -1.56 30.95
N SER A 405 46.93 -0.65 30.18
CA SER A 405 48.20 -0.79 29.44
C SER A 405 48.13 -0.02 28.12
N ALA A 406 48.69 1.18 28.14
CA ALA A 406 49.12 1.87 26.94
C ALA A 406 50.22 1.06 26.23
N LYS A 407 50.05 0.81 24.92
CA LYS A 407 51.09 0.94 23.88
C LYS A 407 50.58 0.53 22.50
N ASP A 408 50.72 1.47 21.56
CA ASP A 408 51.09 1.27 20.16
C ASP A 408 50.56 0.05 19.42
N LYS A 409 49.59 0.27 18.52
CA LYS A 409 49.74 0.00 17.08
C LYS A 409 48.54 0.56 16.31
N ALA A 410 48.83 1.36 15.29
CA ALA A 410 47.92 1.67 14.21
C ALA A 410 47.54 0.36 13.49
N GLY A 411 46.35 -0.16 13.78
CA GLY A 411 45.72 -1.28 13.09
C GLY A 411 44.43 -0.77 12.43
N ALA A 412 44.23 -1.15 11.18
CA ALA A 412 43.03 -0.90 10.39
C ALA A 412 41.74 -1.23 11.17
N PRO A 413 40.60 -0.58 10.86
CA PRO A 413 39.34 -0.93 11.51
C PRO A 413 39.06 -2.41 11.23
N SER A 414 39.08 -3.21 12.28
CA SER A 414 38.70 -4.62 12.22
C SER A 414 37.24 -4.68 11.78
N GLU A 415 37.00 -5.20 10.58
CA GLU A 415 35.69 -5.64 10.14
C GLU A 415 35.22 -6.72 11.13
N GLU A 416 34.40 -6.31 12.10
CA GLU A 416 33.57 -7.25 12.83
C GLU A 416 32.77 -8.02 11.80
N LYS A 417 33.03 -9.34 11.73
CA LYS A 417 32.26 -10.26 10.91
C LYS A 417 30.81 -10.15 11.36
N VAL A 418 30.02 -9.37 10.64
CA VAL A 418 28.56 -9.41 10.70
C VAL A 418 28.17 -10.88 10.59
N ASP A 419 27.44 -11.37 11.58
CA ASP A 419 26.94 -12.73 11.60
C ASP A 419 26.29 -13.03 10.24
N LYS A 420 26.78 -14.07 9.55
CA LYS A 420 26.42 -14.39 8.15
C LYS A 420 24.95 -14.79 7.96
N SER A 421 24.11 -14.60 8.99
CA SER A 421 22.69 -14.91 9.06
C SER A 421 21.79 -13.67 9.11
N VAL A 422 22.33 -12.45 9.25
CA VAL A 422 21.51 -11.23 9.32
C VAL A 422 21.12 -10.78 7.90
N ILE A 423 19.83 -10.88 7.58
CA ILE A 423 19.27 -10.34 6.34
C ILE A 423 19.25 -8.82 6.46
N ALA A 424 19.98 -8.13 5.58
CA ALA A 424 20.09 -6.67 5.64
C ALA A 424 18.78 -5.98 5.24
N ALA A 425 18.18 -6.40 4.13
CA ALA A 425 16.90 -5.92 3.66
C ALA A 425 16.29 -6.95 2.71
N LEU A 426 14.98 -6.89 2.54
CA LEU A 426 14.25 -7.76 1.62
C LEU A 426 14.09 -7.13 0.22
N PRO A 427 13.72 -7.93 -0.78
CA PRO A 427 13.30 -7.44 -2.09
C PRO A 427 12.04 -6.56 -2.03
N LEU A 428 11.92 -5.63 -2.97
CA LEU A 428 10.73 -4.79 -3.13
C LEU A 428 9.53 -5.62 -3.61
N GLY A 429 8.36 -5.36 -3.03
CA GLY A 429 7.11 -5.99 -3.44
C GLY A 429 6.90 -7.41 -2.90
N GLY A 430 7.74 -7.86 -1.97
CA GLY A 430 7.74 -9.24 -1.48
C GLY A 430 6.83 -9.54 -0.30
N ARG A 431 6.24 -8.53 0.39
CA ARG A 431 5.45 -8.75 1.61
C ARG A 431 4.02 -8.27 1.53
N ILE A 432 3.76 -7.17 0.83
CA ILE A 432 2.43 -6.57 0.79
C ILE A 432 1.74 -6.90 -0.54
N LYS A 433 0.58 -7.57 -0.43
CA LYS A 433 -0.36 -7.76 -1.54
C LYS A 433 -1.36 -6.61 -1.57
N ILE A 434 -1.58 -6.07 -2.76
CA ILE A 434 -2.60 -5.06 -3.02
C ILE A 434 -3.80 -5.77 -3.65
N ASP A 435 -4.99 -5.55 -3.11
CA ASP A 435 -6.23 -5.83 -3.83
C ASP A 435 -6.49 -4.67 -4.80
N PRO A 436 -6.47 -4.90 -6.12
CA PRO A 436 -6.60 -3.80 -7.07
C PRO A 436 -8.01 -3.19 -7.08
N TRP A 437 -9.04 -3.91 -6.62
CA TRP A 437 -10.42 -3.42 -6.65
C TRP A 437 -10.62 -2.32 -5.61
N ASN A 438 -10.42 -2.66 -4.34
CA ASN A 438 -10.74 -1.82 -3.18
C ASN A 438 -9.50 -1.28 -2.45
N ASP A 439 -8.31 -1.46 -3.01
CA ASP A 439 -7.01 -0.98 -2.50
C ASP A 439 -6.60 -1.54 -1.14
N GLN A 440 -7.30 -2.57 -0.64
CA GLN A 440 -6.96 -3.21 0.63
C GLN A 440 -5.60 -3.88 0.57
N LEU A 441 -4.81 -3.68 1.63
CA LEU A 441 -3.51 -4.30 1.79
C LEU A 441 -3.60 -5.54 2.66
N ARG A 442 -2.93 -6.61 2.24
CA ARG A 442 -2.81 -7.85 2.99
C ARG A 442 -1.37 -8.31 3.08
N MET A 443 -1.03 -8.94 4.19
CA MET A 443 0.28 -9.58 4.34
C MET A 443 0.34 -10.84 3.47
N LEU A 444 1.42 -10.98 2.70
CA LEU A 444 1.70 -12.20 1.95
C LEU A 444 2.03 -13.31 2.94
N LYS A 445 1.16 -14.33 2.97
CA LYS A 445 1.38 -15.55 3.76
C LYS A 445 2.37 -16.45 3.02
N SER A 446 3.66 -16.16 3.11
CA SER A 446 4.71 -17.06 2.63
C SER A 446 5.38 -17.76 3.81
N LYS A 447 5.68 -19.06 3.64
CA LYS A 447 6.57 -19.74 4.58
C LYS A 447 7.98 -19.19 4.33
N PRO A 448 8.75 -18.87 5.39
CA PRO A 448 10.16 -18.55 5.22
C PRO A 448 10.83 -19.65 4.41
N VAL A 449 11.35 -19.32 3.24
CA VAL A 449 12.22 -20.23 2.51
C VAL A 449 13.49 -20.35 3.36
N GLY A 450 13.96 -21.59 3.59
CA GLY A 450 15.14 -21.87 4.41
C GLY A 450 16.41 -21.18 3.89
N MET A 451 17.56 -21.44 4.53
CA MET A 451 18.84 -20.74 4.29
C MET A 451 19.04 -20.31 2.83
N VAL A 452 18.75 -19.02 2.62
CA VAL A 452 18.93 -18.27 1.38
C VAL A 452 20.40 -18.40 1.02
N ALA A 453 20.72 -18.96 -0.14
CA ALA A 453 22.12 -18.94 -0.59
C ALA A 453 22.59 -17.47 -0.60
N GLU A 454 23.88 -17.19 -0.37
CA GLU A 454 24.38 -15.79 -0.31
C GLU A 454 24.01 -14.98 -1.58
N ALA A 455 23.86 -15.68 -2.72
CA ALA A 455 23.41 -15.12 -4.00
C ALA A 455 21.91 -14.76 -4.09
N GLU A 456 21.08 -15.28 -3.18
CA GLU A 456 19.64 -15.00 -3.11
C GLU A 456 19.33 -13.80 -2.20
N ASN A 457 20.30 -13.32 -1.41
CA ASN A 457 20.21 -12.07 -0.67
C ASN A 457 20.24 -10.88 -1.64
N THR A 458 19.07 -10.35 -1.96
CA THR A 458 18.85 -9.37 -3.02
C THR A 458 18.18 -8.11 -2.46
N PRO A 459 18.87 -7.34 -1.59
CA PRO A 459 18.28 -6.22 -0.86
C PRO A 459 17.79 -5.15 -1.82
N PHE A 460 16.53 -4.71 -1.63
CA PHE A 460 15.86 -3.71 -2.46
C PHE A 460 15.80 -4.06 -3.96
N GLN A 461 16.05 -5.32 -4.35
CA GLN A 461 15.91 -5.72 -5.73
C GLN A 461 14.45 -5.96 -6.07
N ILE A 462 14.16 -5.85 -7.36
CA ILE A 462 12.87 -6.21 -7.94
C ILE A 462 12.90 -7.70 -8.29
N THR A 463 11.92 -8.45 -7.80
CA THR A 463 11.75 -9.89 -8.07
C THR A 463 10.52 -10.15 -8.94
N PRO A 464 10.46 -11.30 -9.65
CA PRO A 464 9.24 -11.74 -10.30
C PRO A 464 8.12 -12.04 -9.29
N PHE A 465 6.87 -11.95 -9.75
CA PHE A 465 5.71 -12.35 -8.97
C PHE A 465 5.18 -13.70 -9.40
N MET A 466 4.75 -14.50 -8.42
CA MET A 466 3.99 -15.72 -8.65
C MET A 466 2.78 -15.70 -7.72
N PHE A 467 1.63 -15.23 -8.22
CA PHE A 467 0.45 -15.08 -7.38
C PHE A 467 -0.31 -16.39 -7.20
N TYR A 468 -0.71 -16.63 -5.96
CA TYR A 468 -1.74 -17.61 -5.65
C TYR A 468 -3.10 -17.01 -6.03
N LEU A 469 -3.62 -17.39 -7.20
CA LEU A 469 -4.92 -16.91 -7.66
C LEU A 469 -6.04 -17.72 -7.00
N THR A 470 -7.08 -17.00 -6.59
CA THR A 470 -8.34 -17.55 -6.07
C THR A 470 -9.47 -16.94 -6.88
N ARG A 471 -10.62 -17.62 -6.93
CA ARG A 471 -11.87 -17.01 -7.43
C ARG A 471 -12.60 -16.40 -6.23
N VAL A 472 -13.16 -15.22 -6.41
CA VAL A 472 -14.12 -14.67 -5.45
C VAL A 472 -15.32 -15.59 -5.49
N ALA A 473 -15.62 -16.24 -4.36
CA ALA A 473 -16.83 -17.07 -4.25
C ALA A 473 -18.06 -16.17 -4.46
N ASP A 474 -19.11 -16.72 -5.08
CA ASP A 474 -20.41 -16.07 -5.15
C ASP A 474 -20.99 -15.94 -3.72
N ASN A 475 -20.54 -14.93 -2.98
CA ASN A 475 -21.32 -14.40 -1.86
C ASN A 475 -22.41 -13.52 -2.46
N SER A 476 -23.35 -14.16 -3.18
CA SER A 476 -24.70 -13.64 -3.13
C SER A 476 -25.06 -13.62 -1.64
N PRO A 477 -25.47 -12.48 -1.05
CA PRO A 477 -26.04 -12.53 0.28
C PRO A 477 -27.17 -13.57 0.20
N ALA A 478 -27.08 -14.62 1.00
CA ALA A 478 -28.22 -15.49 1.20
C ALA A 478 -29.40 -14.56 1.51
N PRO A 479 -30.57 -14.71 0.84
CA PRO A 479 -31.73 -13.93 1.23
C PRO A 479 -31.84 -14.09 2.74
N ILE A 480 -31.96 -12.96 3.43
CA ILE A 480 -32.13 -12.91 4.88
C ILE A 480 -33.49 -13.56 5.14
N THR A 481 -33.53 -14.89 5.13
CA THR A 481 -34.57 -15.64 5.81
C THR A 481 -34.33 -15.34 7.26
N ALA A 482 -35.13 -14.42 7.80
CA ALA A 482 -35.20 -14.15 9.21
C ALA A 482 -35.20 -15.49 9.95
N ALA A 483 -34.05 -15.85 10.51
CA ALA A 483 -33.94 -16.97 11.42
C ALA A 483 -34.74 -16.54 12.64
N ALA A 484 -35.94 -17.10 12.78
CA ALA A 484 -36.73 -16.98 13.98
C ALA A 484 -35.85 -17.38 15.17
N ALA A 485 -35.65 -16.44 16.08
CA ALA A 485 -34.96 -16.69 17.33
C ALA A 485 -35.67 -17.83 18.10
N PRO A 486 -34.93 -18.76 18.75
CA PRO A 486 -35.55 -19.75 19.60
C PRO A 486 -36.25 -19.04 20.76
N GLY A 487 -37.55 -19.33 20.90
CA GLY A 487 -38.43 -18.70 21.88
C GLY A 487 -38.02 -18.97 23.32
N VAL A 488 -38.09 -17.92 24.12
CA VAL A 488 -38.22 -17.97 25.57
C VAL A 488 -39.67 -18.35 25.87
N GLU A 489 -39.89 -19.54 26.42
CA GLU A 489 -41.16 -19.91 27.05
C GLU A 489 -41.34 -19.09 28.34
N ALA A 490 -42.37 -18.24 28.39
CA ALA A 490 -42.97 -17.80 29.65
C ALA A 490 -44.42 -17.33 29.45
N ALA A 491 -45.34 -18.16 29.94
CA ALA A 491 -46.65 -17.86 30.52
C ALA A 491 -47.62 -16.92 29.76
N ALA A 492 -48.62 -17.55 29.13
CA ALA A 492 -49.90 -16.91 28.83
C ALA A 492 -50.81 -16.91 30.06
N GLN A 493 -51.14 -15.72 30.57
CA GLN A 493 -52.40 -15.44 31.26
C GLN A 493 -52.71 -13.95 31.12
N MET A 494 -53.65 -13.63 30.22
CA MET A 494 -54.24 -12.29 30.09
C MET A 494 -55.50 -12.23 30.95
N ASP A 495 -55.50 -11.40 31.98
CA ASP A 495 -56.71 -10.72 32.49
C ASP A 495 -56.80 -9.36 31.78
N ALA A 496 -57.97 -9.06 31.23
CA ALA A 496 -58.23 -7.84 30.46
C ALA A 496 -58.59 -6.65 31.38
N PRO A 497 -58.05 -5.43 31.15
CA PRO A 497 -58.54 -4.22 31.80
C PRO A 497 -59.67 -3.55 30.99
N PRO A 498 -60.58 -2.79 31.64
CA PRO A 498 -61.83 -2.32 31.04
C PRO A 498 -61.67 -1.08 30.16
N LYS A 499 -62.59 -0.95 29.18
CA LYS A 499 -62.75 0.21 28.29
C LYS A 499 -63.24 1.47 29.05
N PRO A 500 -62.71 2.66 28.75
CA PRO A 500 -63.38 3.91 29.07
C PRO A 500 -64.37 4.32 27.97
N GLU A 501 -65.59 4.67 28.39
CA GLU A 501 -66.64 5.32 27.60
C GLU A 501 -66.24 6.76 27.25
N ILE A 502 -66.47 7.16 25.99
CA ILE A 502 -66.45 8.56 25.56
C ILE A 502 -67.82 8.85 24.93
N THR A 503 -68.61 9.64 25.63
CA THR A 503 -69.84 10.28 25.17
C THR A 503 -69.47 11.60 24.51
N GLN A 504 -69.69 11.75 23.21
CA GLN A 504 -69.88 13.07 22.60
C GLN A 504 -70.93 12.99 21.48
N ASP A 505 -72.04 13.66 21.75
CA ASP A 505 -73.10 14.03 20.81
C ASP A 505 -72.53 14.85 19.65
N LEU A 506 -72.94 14.54 18.42
CA LEU A 506 -73.20 15.51 17.35
C LEU A 506 -74.10 14.86 16.28
N PRO A 507 -75.14 15.57 15.76
CA PRO A 507 -76.21 14.95 15.01
C PRO A 507 -76.01 15.00 13.48
N GLY A 508 -76.43 13.92 12.81
CA GLY A 508 -77.33 14.02 11.66
C GLY A 508 -76.76 13.97 10.22
N ARG A 509 -76.80 12.75 9.64
CA ARG A 509 -77.23 12.37 8.25
C ARG A 509 -76.48 12.94 7.01
N PRO A 510 -76.63 12.29 5.82
CA PRO A 510 -76.58 10.86 5.47
C PRO A 510 -75.60 10.57 4.30
N ALA A 511 -75.18 9.31 4.12
CA ALA A 511 -74.55 8.82 2.88
C ALA A 511 -75.58 8.75 1.72
N PRO A 512 -75.20 8.80 0.43
CA PRO A 512 -74.71 7.62 -0.32
C PRO A 512 -73.64 8.00 -1.39
N GLU A 513 -72.98 7.19 -2.21
CA GLU A 513 -73.05 5.80 -2.67
C GLU A 513 -71.69 5.45 -3.36
N PRO A 514 -71.40 4.17 -3.68
CA PRO A 514 -70.10 3.72 -4.15
C PRO A 514 -70.01 3.51 -5.68
N ARG A 515 -68.77 3.62 -6.17
CA ARG A 515 -68.09 2.83 -7.22
C ARG A 515 -68.75 2.62 -8.58
N LYS A 516 -67.91 2.73 -9.63
CA LYS A 516 -67.59 1.68 -10.64
C LYS A 516 -66.68 2.28 -11.72
N PRO A 517 -66.08 1.46 -12.60
CA PRO A 517 -65.37 0.19 -12.41
C PRO A 517 -63.85 0.38 -12.37
#